data_AF-A0A4Y2BKU6-F1
#
_entry.id   AF-A0A4Y2BKU6-F1
#
_cell.length_a   1.000
_cell.length_b   1.000
_cell.length_c   1.000
_cell.angle_alpha   90.00
_cell.angle_beta   90.00
_cell.angle_gamma   90.00
#
_symmetry.space_group_name_H-M   'P 1'
#
loop_
_entity.id
_entity.type
_entity.pdbx_description
1 polymer ?
#
loop_
_entity_poly.entity_id
_entity_poly.type
_entity_poly.pdbx_seq_one_letter_code
_entity_poly.pdbx_strand_id
1 'polypeptide(L)'
;MISKLSEKVQNEGLVNELRNLNADDGTIWKYVKPSKKKFKNIPNLISPAGIGNTDQEKANFLADSLEKQFTLNNISDPDTEEIVSDSVTCFRINNNYPSELNDPPGRAERVGGRGKGEIGRGPGIDSINNKILKNLP
;
A
#
# COMPACT_ATOMS: atom_id res chain seq x y z
N MET A 1 -3.57 -11.11 -44.43
CA MET A 1 -4.18 -10.09 -45.32
C MET A 1 -5.70 -10.02 -45.17
N ILE A 2 -6.38 -11.15 -44.98
CA ILE A 2 -7.85 -11.25 -44.80
C ILE A 2 -8.37 -10.54 -43.54
N SER A 3 -7.65 -10.62 -42.41
CA SER A 3 -8.04 -9.96 -41.15
C SER A 3 -8.15 -8.43 -41.27
N LYS A 4 -7.17 -7.79 -41.92
CA LYS A 4 -7.16 -6.34 -42.14
C LYS A 4 -8.29 -5.84 -43.03
N LEU A 5 -8.71 -6.63 -44.02
CA LEU A 5 -9.83 -6.27 -44.90
C LEU A 5 -11.16 -6.36 -44.16
N SER A 6 -11.36 -7.43 -43.39
CA SER A 6 -12.55 -7.61 -42.54
C SER A 6 -12.70 -6.45 -41.55
N GLU A 7 -11.62 -6.10 -40.86
CA GLU A 7 -11.58 -5.02 -39.87
C GLU A 7 -11.93 -3.65 -40.50
N LYS A 8 -11.43 -3.39 -41.71
CA LYS A 8 -11.75 -2.16 -42.44
C LYS A 8 -13.23 -2.08 -42.82
N VAL A 9 -13.82 -3.16 -43.32
CA VAL A 9 -15.26 -3.22 -43.67
C VAL A 9 -16.14 -3.00 -42.44
N GLN A 10 -15.78 -3.58 -41.29
CA GLN A 10 -16.51 -3.36 -40.03
C GLN A 10 -16.41 -1.89 -39.59
N ASN A 11 -15.23 -1.28 -39.67
CA ASN A 11 -15.03 0.13 -39.30
C ASN A 11 -15.80 1.09 -40.20
N GLU A 12 -15.82 0.87 -41.52
CA GLU A 12 -16.60 1.69 -42.45
C GLU A 12 -18.10 1.59 -42.20
N GLY A 13 -18.61 0.39 -41.87
CA GLY A 13 -19.99 0.18 -41.45
C GLY A 13 -20.37 0.99 -40.20
N LEU A 14 -19.51 0.96 -39.17
CA LEU A 14 -19.69 1.71 -37.93
C LEU A 14 -19.69 3.23 -38.15
N VAL A 15 -18.77 3.74 -38.98
CA VAL A 15 -18.68 5.17 -39.29
C VAL A 15 -19.96 5.66 -40.00
N ASN A 16 -20.48 4.87 -40.94
CA ASN A 16 -21.72 5.20 -41.63
C ASN A 16 -22.92 5.17 -40.69
N GLU A 17 -22.98 4.19 -39.77
CA GLU A 17 -24.02 4.12 -38.76
C GLU A 17 -24.00 5.34 -37.82
N LEU A 18 -22.83 5.73 -37.32
CA LEU A 18 -22.65 6.91 -36.47
C LEU A 18 -23.03 8.21 -37.17
N ARG A 19 -22.69 8.33 -38.46
CA ARG A 19 -23.00 9.53 -39.26
C ARG A 19 -24.50 9.71 -39.51
N ASN A 20 -25.26 8.62 -39.50
CA ASN A 20 -26.71 8.63 -39.74
C ASN A 20 -27.53 8.76 -38.44
N LEU A 21 -26.87 8.92 -37.28
CA LEU A 21 -27.56 9.15 -36.03
C LEU A 21 -28.10 10.58 -35.95
N ASN A 22 -29.34 10.71 -35.50
CA ASN A 22 -30.03 11.97 -35.33
C ASN A 22 -30.68 12.08 -33.93
N ALA A 23 -30.78 13.32 -33.45
CA ALA A 23 -31.35 13.63 -32.14
C ALA A 23 -32.88 13.64 -32.16
N ASP A 24 -33.49 14.05 -33.27
CA ASP A 24 -34.94 14.27 -33.35
C ASP A 24 -35.76 12.99 -33.57
N ASP A 25 -35.21 12.01 -34.29
CA ASP A 25 -35.88 10.75 -34.62
C ASP A 25 -35.64 9.61 -33.60
N GLY A 26 -34.87 9.92 -32.54
CA GLY A 26 -34.53 8.98 -31.47
C GLY A 26 -33.55 7.87 -31.87
N THR A 27 -32.91 7.93 -33.03
CA THR A 27 -31.89 6.95 -33.47
C THR A 27 -30.67 6.96 -32.55
N ILE A 28 -30.22 8.14 -32.08
CA ILE A 28 -29.18 8.25 -31.05
C ILE A 28 -29.56 7.43 -29.81
N TRP A 29 -30.80 7.56 -29.34
CA TRP A 29 -31.25 6.84 -28.14
C TRP A 29 -31.30 5.33 -28.34
N LYS A 30 -31.68 4.85 -29.53
CA LYS A 30 -31.65 3.42 -29.86
C LYS A 30 -30.21 2.89 -29.92
N TYR A 31 -29.29 3.66 -30.49
CA TYR A 31 -27.88 3.28 -30.62
C TYR A 31 -27.18 3.19 -29.26
N VAL A 32 -27.42 4.12 -28.34
CA VAL A 32 -26.77 4.11 -27.00
C VAL A 32 -27.46 3.19 -25.99
N LYS A 33 -28.70 2.72 -26.26
CA LYS A 33 -29.50 1.90 -25.33
C LYS A 33 -28.81 0.59 -24.92
N PRO A 34 -28.16 -0.19 -25.82
CA PRO A 34 -27.35 -1.34 -25.42
C PRO A 34 -26.22 -0.94 -24.48
N SER A 35 -25.48 0.13 -24.77
CA SER A 35 -24.36 0.61 -23.95
C SER A 35 -24.78 1.06 -22.55
N LYS A 36 -26.01 1.57 -22.41
CA LYS A 36 -26.61 1.93 -21.11
C LYS A 36 -27.11 0.72 -20.32
N LYS A 37 -27.25 -0.45 -20.95
CA LYS A 37 -27.65 -1.67 -20.26
C LYS A 37 -26.46 -2.07 -19.39
N LYS A 38 -26.61 -2.03 -18.06
CA LYS A 38 -25.60 -2.57 -17.14
C LYS A 38 -25.42 -4.05 -17.49
N PHE A 39 -24.34 -4.34 -18.18
CA PHE A 39 -24.06 -5.68 -18.67
C PHE A 39 -23.54 -6.52 -17.51
N LYS A 40 -24.33 -7.55 -17.23
CA LYS A 40 -24.04 -8.73 -16.41
C LYS A 40 -24.15 -8.50 -14.91
N ASN A 41 -24.92 -9.41 -14.30
CA ASN A 41 -24.91 -9.60 -12.87
C ASN A 41 -23.46 -9.91 -12.47
N ILE A 42 -22.88 -9.15 -11.55
CA ILE A 42 -21.55 -9.45 -11.02
C ILE A 42 -21.69 -10.82 -10.35
N PRO A 43 -20.93 -11.85 -10.77
CA PRO A 43 -21.02 -13.16 -10.13
C PRO A 43 -20.63 -13.02 -8.66
N ASN A 44 -21.23 -13.84 -7.80
CA ASN A 44 -20.89 -13.82 -6.38
C ASN A 44 -19.39 -14.11 -6.20
N LEU A 45 -18.79 -13.51 -5.18
CA LEU A 45 -17.40 -13.76 -4.85
C LEU A 45 -17.25 -15.17 -4.28
N ILE A 46 -16.41 -15.99 -4.90
CA ILE A 46 -16.16 -17.37 -4.50
C ILE A 46 -14.72 -17.49 -4.03
N SER A 47 -14.53 -18.04 -2.84
CA SER A 47 -13.24 -18.46 -2.32
C SER A 47 -13.26 -19.96 -2.00
N PRO A 48 -12.12 -20.58 -1.64
CA PRO A 48 -12.11 -21.96 -1.16
C PRO A 48 -13.03 -22.21 0.06
N ALA A 49 -13.35 -21.17 0.83
CA ALA A 49 -14.26 -21.25 1.97
C ALA A 49 -15.75 -21.16 1.57
N GLY A 50 -16.07 -20.90 0.29
CA GLY A 50 -17.43 -20.85 -0.24
C GLY A 50 -17.77 -19.52 -0.89
N ILE A 51 -19.07 -19.15 -0.85
CA ILE A 51 -19.60 -17.92 -1.45
C ILE A 51 -19.65 -16.81 -0.38
N GLY A 52 -19.10 -15.64 -0.68
CA GLY A 52 -19.10 -14.48 0.22
C GLY A 52 -20.45 -13.79 0.18
N ASN A 53 -21.29 -14.02 1.19
CA ASN A 53 -22.64 -13.48 1.27
C ASN A 53 -22.66 -12.14 2.02
N THR A 54 -21.87 -12.04 3.10
CA THR A 54 -21.72 -10.80 3.87
C THR A 54 -20.58 -9.92 3.35
N ASP A 55 -20.62 -8.63 3.64
CA ASP A 55 -19.55 -7.72 3.21
C ASP A 55 -18.23 -8.01 3.92
N GLN A 56 -18.28 -8.52 5.16
CA GLN A 56 -17.09 -8.96 5.88
C GLN A 56 -16.45 -10.19 5.24
N GLU A 57 -17.26 -11.19 4.86
CA GLU A 57 -16.76 -12.37 4.13
C GLU A 57 -16.11 -11.96 2.81
N LYS A 58 -16.75 -11.03 2.08
CA LYS A 58 -16.19 -10.55 0.82
C LYS A 58 -14.86 -9.82 1.00
N ALA A 59 -14.76 -8.97 2.02
CA ALA A 59 -13.52 -8.27 2.34
C ALA A 59 -12.39 -9.26 2.67
N ASN A 60 -12.68 -10.28 3.47
CA ASN A 60 -11.71 -11.32 3.83
C ASN A 60 -11.28 -12.13 2.60
N PHE A 61 -12.22 -12.55 1.74
CA PHE A 61 -11.90 -13.32 0.53
C PHE A 61 -11.02 -12.52 -0.44
N LEU A 62 -11.27 -11.22 -0.56
CA LEU A 62 -10.41 -10.33 -1.35
C LEU A 62 -9.02 -10.20 -0.73
N ALA A 63 -8.93 -10.01 0.60
CA ALA A 63 -7.65 -9.92 1.29
C ALA A 63 -6.81 -11.19 1.11
N ASP A 64 -7.40 -12.38 1.34
CA ASP A 64 -6.73 -13.67 1.17
C ASP A 64 -6.26 -13.89 -0.27
N SER A 65 -7.06 -13.45 -1.25
CA SER A 65 -6.69 -13.54 -2.67
C SER A 65 -5.55 -12.61 -3.00
N LEU A 66 -5.55 -11.38 -2.48
CA LEU A 66 -4.51 -10.39 -2.73
C LEU A 66 -3.19 -10.79 -2.08
N GLU A 67 -3.22 -11.28 -0.83
CA GLU A 67 -2.02 -11.77 -0.14
C GLU A 67 -1.28 -12.82 -0.98
N LYS A 68 -2.00 -13.76 -1.60
CA LYS A 68 -1.42 -14.81 -2.44
C LYS A 68 -0.90 -14.32 -3.79
N GLN A 69 -1.40 -13.19 -4.29
CA GLN A 69 -0.99 -12.61 -5.57
C GLN A 69 0.30 -11.80 -5.44
N PHE A 70 0.61 -11.30 -4.26
CA PHE A 70 1.84 -10.56 -4.02
C PHE A 70 2.89 -11.47 -3.39
N THR A 71 3.87 -11.88 -4.19
CA THR A 71 5.12 -12.43 -3.64
C THR A 71 6.10 -11.30 -3.47
N LEU A 72 6.83 -11.29 -2.35
CA LEU A 72 8.00 -10.43 -2.21
C LEU A 72 8.96 -10.75 -3.35
N ASN A 73 9.33 -9.73 -4.12
CA ASN A 73 10.43 -9.88 -5.07
C ASN A 73 11.69 -10.15 -4.24
N ASN A 74 12.33 -11.29 -4.50
CA ASN A 74 13.66 -11.52 -3.96
C ASN A 74 14.64 -10.62 -4.72
N ILE A 75 14.80 -9.39 -4.25
CA ILE A 75 15.79 -8.43 -4.76
C ILE A 75 17.16 -8.59 -4.06
N SER A 76 17.32 -9.63 -3.23
CA SER A 76 18.60 -9.94 -2.60
C SER A 76 19.63 -10.26 -3.68
N ASP A 77 20.71 -9.50 -3.65
CA ASP A 77 21.89 -9.66 -4.47
C ASP A 77 23.07 -9.85 -3.51
N PRO A 78 23.70 -11.04 -3.46
CA PRO A 78 24.74 -11.36 -2.48
C PRO A 78 25.89 -10.35 -2.50
N ASP A 79 26.28 -9.88 -3.68
CA ASP A 79 27.37 -8.92 -3.86
C ASP A 79 27.00 -7.57 -3.22
N THR A 80 25.77 -7.09 -3.45
CA THR A 80 25.25 -5.86 -2.81
C THR A 80 25.13 -6.02 -1.29
N GLU A 81 24.67 -7.16 -0.81
CA GLU A 81 24.56 -7.45 0.63
C GLU A 81 25.93 -7.46 1.32
N GLU A 82 26.94 -8.06 0.68
CA GLU A 82 28.33 -8.06 1.17
C GLU A 82 28.90 -6.63 1.26
N ILE A 83 28.77 -5.84 0.17
CA ILE A 83 29.25 -4.44 0.15
C ILE A 83 28.59 -3.60 1.25
N VAL A 84 27.29 -3.73 1.43
CA VAL A 84 26.56 -2.99 2.47
C VAL A 84 27.00 -3.43 3.86
N SER A 85 27.13 -4.74 4.09
CA SER A 85 27.61 -5.30 5.36
C SER A 85 29.01 -4.79 5.73
N ASP A 86 29.93 -4.81 4.77
CA ASP A 86 31.30 -4.34 4.96
C ASP A 86 31.33 -2.83 5.24
N SER A 87 30.59 -2.03 4.47
CA SER A 87 30.50 -0.59 4.68
C SER A 87 29.95 -0.24 6.06
N VAL A 88 28.89 -0.93 6.51
CA VAL A 88 28.29 -0.72 7.84
C VAL A 88 29.26 -1.13 8.94
N THR A 89 29.96 -2.25 8.76
CA THR A 89 30.96 -2.73 9.72
C THR A 89 32.11 -1.75 9.86
N CYS A 90 32.68 -1.29 8.74
CA CYS A 90 33.73 -0.28 8.72
C CYS A 90 33.25 1.04 9.36
N PHE A 91 32.03 1.50 9.06
CA PHE A 91 31.49 2.71 9.67
C PHE A 91 31.40 2.59 11.21
N ARG A 92 30.93 1.45 11.72
CA ARG A 92 30.82 1.20 13.17
C ARG A 92 32.18 1.19 13.86
N ILE A 93 33.17 0.51 13.27
CA ILE A 93 34.54 0.46 13.77
C ILE A 93 35.14 1.87 13.79
N ASN A 94 35.01 2.61 12.68
CA ASN A 94 35.61 3.93 12.53
C ASN A 94 34.98 4.98 13.45
N ASN A 95 33.71 4.82 13.83
CA ASN A 95 33.01 5.74 14.73
C ASN A 95 32.97 5.25 16.18
N ASN A 96 33.68 4.16 16.51
CA ASN A 96 33.72 3.56 17.85
C ASN A 96 32.33 3.31 18.45
N TYR A 97 31.36 2.93 17.60
CA TYR A 97 30.01 2.62 18.06
C TYR A 97 30.04 1.31 18.85
N PRO A 98 29.55 1.27 20.10
CA PRO A 98 29.51 0.04 20.87
C PRO A 98 28.60 -0.97 20.17
N SER A 99 29.10 -2.19 20.02
CA SER A 99 28.42 -3.32 19.35
C SER A 99 27.10 -3.74 20.01
N GLU A 100 26.82 -3.23 21.22
CA GLU A 100 25.61 -3.48 22.02
C GLU A 100 24.36 -2.74 21.49
N LEU A 101 24.50 -1.85 20.51
CA LEU A 101 23.36 -1.20 19.83
C LEU A 101 22.75 -2.05 18.70
N ASN A 102 23.26 -3.26 18.46
CA ASN A 102 22.75 -4.17 17.44
C ASN A 102 21.52 -4.96 17.87
N ASP A 103 21.21 -5.01 19.17
CA ASP A 103 19.91 -5.48 19.61
C ASP A 103 18.87 -4.41 19.23
N PRO A 104 17.71 -4.79 18.65
CA PRO A 104 16.57 -3.87 18.61
C PRO A 104 16.39 -3.33 20.02
N PRO A 105 16.07 -2.04 20.24
CA PRO A 105 15.91 -1.52 21.59
C PRO A 105 14.89 -2.38 22.32
N GLY A 106 15.39 -3.31 23.14
CA GLY A 106 14.57 -4.29 23.82
C GLY A 106 13.68 -3.48 24.71
N ARG A 107 12.36 -3.49 24.42
CA ARG A 107 11.30 -2.66 25.00
C ARG A 107 11.76 -2.04 26.31
N ALA A 108 12.37 -0.85 26.22
CA ALA A 108 13.14 -0.29 27.32
C ALA A 108 12.24 -0.33 28.56
N GLU A 109 12.64 -1.13 29.55
CA GLU A 109 12.03 -1.05 30.86
C GLU A 109 12.28 0.39 31.29
N ARG A 110 11.20 1.19 31.32
CA ARG A 110 11.26 2.57 31.81
C ARG A 110 11.51 2.48 33.30
N VAL A 111 12.75 2.20 33.68
CA VAL A 111 13.19 2.16 35.07
C VAL A 111 12.98 3.57 35.59
N GLY A 112 11.99 3.66 36.48
CA GLY A 112 11.48 4.88 37.07
C GLY A 112 12.53 5.56 37.93
N GLY A 113 13.46 6.26 37.30
CA GLY A 113 14.35 7.21 37.95
C GLY A 113 13.65 8.54 38.16
N ARG A 114 12.46 8.57 38.79
CA ARG A 114 11.94 9.85 39.34
C ARG A 114 12.80 10.20 40.53
N GLY A 115 13.93 10.85 40.24
CA GLY A 115 14.80 11.42 41.26
C GLY A 115 13.98 12.30 42.20
N LYS A 116 14.15 12.11 43.51
CA LYS A 116 13.55 12.94 44.57
C LYS A 116 14.20 14.33 44.58
N GLY A 117 14.07 15.06 43.47
CA GLY A 117 14.54 16.43 43.35
C GLY A 117 13.54 17.39 43.98
N GLU A 118 14.02 18.25 44.88
CA GLU A 118 13.23 19.39 45.37
C GLU A 118 13.06 20.43 44.26
N ILE A 119 11.87 21.02 44.21
CA ILE A 119 11.42 21.96 43.17
C ILE A 119 12.20 23.29 43.20
N GLY A 120 12.93 23.56 44.27
CA GLY A 120 13.68 24.81 44.48
C GLY A 120 15.14 24.78 44.00
N ARG A 121 15.63 23.67 43.44
CA ARG A 121 17.00 23.61 42.91
C ARG A 121 17.07 24.29 41.54
N GLY A 122 18.21 24.96 41.29
CA GLY A 122 18.49 25.60 40.01
C GLY A 122 18.53 24.60 38.85
N PRO A 123 18.33 25.07 37.60
CA PRO A 123 18.40 24.23 36.42
C PRO A 123 19.78 23.58 36.24
N GLY A 124 19.81 22.41 35.60
CA GLY A 124 21.06 21.77 35.18
C GLY A 124 21.73 22.53 34.03
N ILE A 125 22.83 21.97 33.52
CA ILE A 125 23.56 22.53 32.35
C ILE A 125 22.69 22.55 31.08
N ASP A 126 21.74 21.63 31.00
CA ASP A 126 20.69 21.55 29.97
C ASP A 126 19.60 22.61 30.14
N SER A 127 19.68 23.44 31.19
CA SER A 127 18.68 24.43 31.58
C SER A 127 17.29 23.86 31.88
N ILE A 128 17.17 22.53 32.05
CA ILE A 128 15.91 21.88 32.41
C ILE A 128 15.76 21.97 33.93
N ASN A 129 14.59 22.43 34.38
CA ASN A 129 14.30 22.56 35.80
C ASN A 129 13.56 21.31 36.35
N ASN A 130 13.68 21.11 37.66
CA ASN A 130 13.04 19.98 38.35
C ASN A 130 11.50 20.02 38.31
N LYS A 131 10.87 21.17 38.02
CA LYS A 131 9.41 21.27 37.87
C LYS A 131 8.96 20.57 36.58
N ILE A 132 9.68 20.78 35.48
CA ILE A 132 9.38 20.18 34.17
C ILE A 132 9.53 18.66 34.26
N LEU A 133 10.59 18.17 34.92
CA LEU A 133 10.85 16.74 35.09
C LEU A 133 9.74 16.02 35.90
N LYS A 134 9.08 16.69 36.85
CA LYS A 134 7.95 16.10 37.61
C LYS A 134 6.67 15.99 36.81
N ASN A 135 6.53 16.77 35.75
CA ASN A 135 5.32 16.85 34.93
C ASN A 135 5.41 16.04 33.63
N LEU A 136 6.47 15.23 33.46
CA LEU A 136 6.58 14.31 32.34
C LEU A 136 5.60 13.13 32.52
N PRO A 137 4.93 12.67 31.44
CA PRO A 137 3.93 11.60 31.47
C PRO A 137 4.51 10.22 31.81
#